data_AF-A0A832MT65-F1
#
_entry.id   AF-A0A832MT65-F1
#
_cell.length_a   1.000
_cell.length_b   1.000
_cell.length_c   1.000
_cell.angle_alpha   90.00
_cell.angle_beta   90.00
_cell.angle_gamma   90.00
#
_symmetry.space_group_name_H-M   'P 1'
#
loop_
_entity.id
_entity.type
_entity.pdbx_description
1 polymer ?
#
loop_
_entity_poly.entity_id
_entity_poly.type
_entity_poly.pdbx_seq_one_letter_code
_entity_poly.pdbx_strand_id
1 'polypeptide(L)' 'EYHWHTYIPKFEYTTDNAAMIGIVGYYKFLSKRFSDLSVTARARLKI' A
#
# COMPACT_ATOMS: atom_id res chain seq x y z
N GLU A 1 -3.07 -5.17 -31.86
CA GLU A 1 -2.59 -4.25 -30.79
C GLU A 1 -3.18 -4.70 -29.46
N TYR A 2 -2.46 -4.57 -28.34
CA TYR A 2 -2.83 -5.23 -27.06
C TYR A 2 -3.78 -4.42 -26.14
N HIS A 3 -4.21 -3.21 -26.53
CA HIS A 3 -5.16 -2.35 -25.80
C HIS A 3 -4.84 -2.12 -24.29
N TRP A 4 -3.55 -2.02 -23.94
CA TRP A 4 -3.16 -1.78 -22.55
C TRP A 4 -3.21 -0.28 -22.19
N HIS A 5 -3.72 0.00 -20.99
CA HIS A 5 -3.59 1.30 -20.33
C HIS A 5 -2.48 1.22 -19.29
N THR A 6 -1.42 2.01 -19.46
CA THR A 6 -0.24 2.00 -18.58
C THR A 6 -0.16 3.27 -17.76
N TYR A 7 0.20 3.13 -16.48
CA TYR A 7 0.37 4.23 -15.55
C TYR A 7 1.76 4.15 -14.93
N ILE A 8 2.56 5.19 -15.14
CA ILE A 8 3.90 5.32 -14.56
C ILE A 8 3.81 6.37 -13.45
N PRO A 9 3.96 5.99 -12.17
CA PRO A 9 3.95 6.96 -11.08
C PRO A 9 5.20 7.84 -11.12
N LYS A 10 5.14 8.99 -10.44
CA LYS A 10 6.34 9.83 -10.24
C LYS A 10 7.42 9.06 -9.50
N PHE A 11 8.69 9.37 -9.78
CA PHE A 11 9.82 8.61 -9.22
C PHE A 11 9.85 8.63 -7.69
N GLU A 12 9.50 9.75 -7.06
CA GLU A 12 9.42 9.86 -5.59
C GLU A 12 8.37 8.93 -4.95
N TYR A 13 7.46 8.36 -5.74
CA TYR A 13 6.47 7.37 -5.30
C TYR A 13 6.85 5.92 -5.64
N THR A 14 7.96 5.70 -6.35
CA THR A 14 8.44 4.35 -6.71
C THR A 14 9.39 3.74 -5.70
N THR A 15 10.12 4.57 -4.96
CA THR A 15 10.96 4.14 -3.83
C THR A 15 10.16 4.15 -2.53
N ASP A 16 10.62 3.41 -1.52
CA ASP A 16 9.94 3.35 -0.22
C ASP A 16 9.68 4.73 0.36
N ASN A 17 8.42 5.02 0.67
CA ASN A 17 7.97 6.30 1.19
C ASN A 17 6.77 6.14 2.14
N ALA A 18 6.49 7.15 2.96
CA ALA A 18 5.34 7.13 3.87
C ALA A 18 4.00 7.37 3.15
N ALA A 19 3.99 7.99 1.97
CA ALA A 19 2.76 8.31 1.24
C ALA A 19 2.01 7.04 0.82
N MET A 20 2.74 6.00 0.36
CA MET A 20 2.12 4.71 -0.02
C MET A 20 1.52 3.98 1.20
N ILE A 21 2.13 4.10 2.38
CA ILE A 21 1.59 3.54 3.62
C ILE A 21 0.31 4.29 4.02
N GLY A 22 0.33 5.63 3.93
CA GLY A 22 -0.81 6.48 4.25
C GLY A 22 -2.05 6.21 3.38
N ILE A 23 -1.88 6.12 2.06
CA ILE A 23 -3.01 5.87 1.14
C ILE A 23 -3.64 4.49 1.37
N VAL A 24 -2.83 3.45 1.62
CA VAL A 24 -3.33 2.11 1.99
C VAL A 24 -4.08 2.15 3.32
N GLY A 25 -3.55 2.88 4.31
CA GLY A 25 -4.20 3.10 5.60
C GLY A 25 -5.57 3.78 5.47
N TYR A 26 -5.67 4.81 4.64
CA TYR A 26 -6.93 5.52 4.36
C TYR A 26 -7.98 4.59 3.75
N TYR A 27 -7.64 3.80 2.73
CA TYR A 27 -8.58 2.85 2.13
C TYR A 27 -8.99 1.73 3.11
N LYS A 28 -8.06 1.25 3.96
CA LYS A 28 -8.39 0.30 5.03
C LYS A 28 -9.36 0.91 6.05
N PHE A 29 -9.15 2.16 6.45
CA PHE A 29 -10.06 2.90 7.33
C PHE A 29 -11.47 3.01 6.73
N LEU A 30 -11.58 3.47 5.48
CA LEU A 30 -12.87 3.54 4.77
C LEU A 30 -13.57 2.17 4.70
N SER A 31 -12.79 1.10 4.56
CA SER A 31 -13.28 -0.29 4.53
C SER A 31 -13.53 -0.89 5.93
N LYS A 32 -13.37 -0.11 7.02
CA LYS A 32 -13.43 -0.58 8.42
C LYS A 32 -12.51 -1.77 8.73
N ARG A 33 -11.37 -1.87 8.03
CA ARG A 33 -10.36 -2.93 8.22
C ARG A 33 -9.25 -2.45 9.15
N PHE A 34 -9.46 -2.64 10.45
CA PHE A 34 -8.50 -2.28 11.49
C PHE A 34 -7.62 -3.47 11.89
N SER A 35 -6.43 -3.16 12.40
CA SER A 35 -5.54 -4.15 13.02
C SER A 35 -5.74 -4.12 14.54
N ASP A 36 -5.59 -5.28 15.17
CA ASP A 36 -5.57 -5.39 16.64
C ASP A 36 -4.22 -4.92 17.23
N LEU A 37 -4.23 -4.52 18.50
CA LEU A 37 -3.03 -4.06 19.20
C LEU A 37 -2.00 -5.18 19.45
N SER A 38 -2.38 -6.46 19.32
CA SER A 38 -1.47 -7.61 19.42
C SER A 38 -0.59 -7.81 18.17
N VAL A 39 -0.82 -7.08 17.08
CA VAL A 39 -0.04 -7.24 15.84
C VAL A 39 1.40 -6.80 16.04
N THR A 40 2.33 -7.69 15.69
CA THR A 40 3.78 -7.44 15.76
C THR A 40 4.41 -7.42 14.37
N ALA A 41 5.60 -6.81 14.26
CA ALA A 41 6.35 -6.74 13.02
C ALA A 41 6.81 -8.14 12.56
N ARG A 42 6.76 -8.39 11.24
CA ARG A 42 7.21 -9.64 10.61
C ARG A 42 8.21 -9.34 9.51
N ALA A 43 9.45 -9.79 9.68
CA ALA A 43 10.52 -9.57 8.69
C ALA A 43 10.26 -10.29 7.35
N ARG A 44 9.50 -11.39 7.37
CA ARG A 44 9.09 -12.16 6.18
C ARG A 44 7.58 -12.28 6.13
N LEU A 45 6.90 -11.17 5.89
CA LEU A 45 5.45 -11.15 5.73
C LEU A 45 5.09 -11.87 4.42
N LYS A 46 4.25 -12.90 4.50
CA LYS A 46 3.67 -13.55 3.32
C LYS A 46 2.51 -12.69 2.82
N ILE A 47 2.55 -12.35 1.54
CA ILE A 47 1.53 -11.58 0.82
C ILE A 47 0.54 -12.54 0.17
#